data_AF-A0A7C1WL26-F1
#
_entry.id   AF-A0A7C1WL26-F1
#
_cell.length_a   1.000
_cell.length_b   1.000
_cell.length_c   1.000
_cell.angle_alpha   90.00
_cell.angle_beta   90.00
_cell.angle_gamma   90.00
#
_symmetry.space_group_name_H-M   'P 1'
#
loop_
_entity.id
_entity.type
_entity.pdbx_description
1 polymer ?
#
loop_
_entity_poly.entity_id
_entity_poly.type
_entity_poly.pdbx_seq_one_letter_code
_entity_poly.pdbx_strand_id
1 'polypeptide(L)'
;MILNMLGGIVSGIWLAVLGDWWAIGYGVAGLFLSHFFLATLLMPGMLISVPAMILLDKGKTLLGVPLILLGNIYTVAIMSGWCLGIFIFFMTRADSDNYIPLLLWSYGAALGPWIYMAQKEQQSGASGGEVISIFFAEVAYIIIALMIVFTRANLFGLGIVFIGIMGIGLLFQFGTAFAMAREQKRMGLL
;
A
#
# COMPACT_ATOMS: atom_id res chain seq x y z
N MET A 1 7.55 7.43 6.21
CA MET A 1 8.14 8.40 5.22
C MET A 1 9.66 8.60 5.30
N ILE A 2 10.28 9.03 6.41
CA ILE A 2 11.76 9.23 6.47
C ILE A 2 12.52 7.95 6.13
N LEU A 3 12.03 6.79 6.60
CA LEU A 3 12.60 5.48 6.32
C LEU A 3 12.53 5.09 4.83
N ASN A 4 11.48 5.53 4.11
CA ASN A 4 11.32 5.28 2.67
C ASN A 4 12.33 6.08 1.85
N MET A 5 12.56 7.35 2.20
CA MET A 5 13.50 8.22 1.49
C MET A 5 14.96 7.87 1.81
N LEU A 6 15.29 7.66 3.09
CA LEU A 6 16.64 7.26 3.50
C LEU A 6 16.94 5.82 3.09
N GLY A 7 15.98 4.91 3.24
CA GLY A 7 16.12 3.52 2.82
C GLY A 7 16.39 3.40 1.31
N GLY A 8 15.63 4.12 0.48
CA GLY A 8 15.84 4.12 -0.97
C GLY A 8 17.19 4.69 -1.40
N ILE A 9 17.59 5.86 -0.87
CA ILE A 9 18.86 6.49 -1.26
C ILE A 9 20.06 5.66 -0.76
N VAL A 10 20.05 5.26 0.50
CA VAL A 10 21.16 4.49 1.10
C VAL A 10 21.28 3.12 0.42
N SER A 11 20.17 2.41 0.20
CA SER A 11 20.23 1.12 -0.50
C SER A 11 20.58 1.26 -1.98
N GLY A 12 20.13 2.32 -2.66
CA GLY A 12 20.50 2.57 -4.05
C GLY A 12 22.00 2.81 -4.21
N ILE A 13 22.60 3.61 -3.33
CA ILE A 13 24.05 3.82 -3.32
C ILE A 13 24.77 2.52 -3.00
N TRP A 14 24.29 1.75 -2.02
CA TRP A 14 24.87 0.45 -1.66
C TRP A 14 24.85 -0.52 -2.85
N LEU A 15 23.70 -0.69 -3.51
CA LEU A 15 23.57 -1.54 -4.69
C LEU A 15 24.46 -1.07 -5.84
N ALA A 16 24.66 0.24 -6.00
CA ALA A 16 25.53 0.79 -7.04
C ALA A 16 27.00 0.40 -6.78
N VAL A 17 27.43 0.45 -5.52
CA VAL A 17 28.79 0.03 -5.11
C VAL A 17 28.98 -1.48 -5.28
N LEU A 18 27.93 -2.28 -5.04
CA LEU A 18 27.95 -3.74 -5.29
C LEU A 18 27.89 -4.11 -6.78
N GLY A 19 27.61 -3.14 -7.67
CA GLY A 19 27.48 -3.37 -9.11
C GLY A 19 26.10 -3.89 -9.54
N ASP A 20 25.11 -3.89 -8.65
CA ASP A 20 23.73 -4.35 -8.90
C ASP A 20 22.87 -3.29 -9.60
N TRP A 21 23.37 -2.80 -10.73
CA TRP A 21 22.69 -1.79 -11.55
C TRP A 21 21.33 -2.25 -12.08
N TRP A 22 21.14 -3.56 -12.23
CA TRP A 22 19.84 -4.12 -12.61
C TRP A 22 18.77 -3.76 -11.57
N ALA A 23 19.06 -3.94 -10.28
CA ALA A 23 18.10 -3.72 -9.20
C ALA A 23 17.68 -2.25 -9.14
N ILE A 24 18.65 -1.35 -9.30
CA ILE A 24 18.41 0.10 -9.38
C ILE A 24 17.55 0.43 -10.59
N GLY A 25 17.91 -0.09 -11.76
CA GLY A 25 17.17 0.15 -13.01
C GLY A 25 15.71 -0.28 -12.89
N TYR A 26 15.44 -1.50 -12.40
CA TYR A 26 14.07 -1.99 -12.21
C TYR A 26 13.33 -1.25 -11.10
N GLY A 27 14.00 -0.84 -10.02
CA GLY A 27 13.37 -0.05 -8.96
C GLY A 27 12.95 1.33 -9.45
N VAL A 28 13.85 2.04 -10.14
CA VAL A 28 13.56 3.36 -10.71
C VAL A 28 12.49 3.26 -11.79
N ALA A 29 12.63 2.33 -12.74
CA ALA A 29 11.61 2.08 -13.76
C ALA A 29 10.27 1.70 -13.12
N GLY A 30 10.30 0.87 -12.07
CA GLY A 30 9.15 0.50 -11.27
C GLY A 30 8.46 1.71 -10.65
N LEU A 31 9.20 2.65 -10.06
CA LEU A 31 8.61 3.88 -9.49
C LEU A 31 7.91 4.74 -10.55
N PHE A 32 8.46 4.86 -11.76
CA PHE A 32 7.82 5.62 -12.84
C PHE A 32 6.64 4.88 -13.49
N LEU A 33 6.80 3.60 -13.81
CA LEU A 33 5.79 2.78 -14.50
C LEU A 33 4.65 2.37 -13.57
N SER A 34 4.93 2.21 -12.28
CA SER A 34 3.93 1.84 -11.27
C SER A 34 2.81 2.85 -11.20
N HIS A 35 3.07 4.15 -11.42
CA HIS A 35 2.01 5.15 -11.38
C HIS A 35 0.95 4.87 -12.45
N PHE A 36 1.38 4.63 -13.69
CA PHE A 36 0.46 4.30 -14.79
C PHE A 36 -0.21 2.95 -14.59
N PHE A 37 0.54 1.95 -14.11
CA PHE A 37 0.03 0.62 -13.87
C PHE A 37 -1.01 0.61 -12.73
N LEU A 38 -0.67 1.17 -11.56
CA LEU A 38 -1.56 1.26 -10.41
C LEU A 38 -2.77 2.14 -10.69
N ALA A 39 -2.61 3.28 -11.39
CA ALA A 39 -3.77 4.08 -11.80
C ALA A 39 -4.74 3.26 -12.66
N THR A 40 -4.21 2.43 -13.57
CA THR A 40 -5.04 1.54 -14.40
C THR A 40 -5.71 0.44 -13.59
N LEU A 41 -4.97 -0.17 -12.65
CA LEU A 41 -5.50 -1.21 -11.77
C LEU A 41 -6.55 -0.66 -10.79
N LEU A 42 -6.46 0.60 -10.38
CA LEU A 42 -7.38 1.22 -9.43
C LEU A 42 -8.66 1.76 -10.09
N MET A 43 -8.67 1.95 -11.41
CA MET A 43 -9.87 2.42 -12.14
C MET A 43 -11.14 1.60 -11.84
N PRO A 44 -11.13 0.25 -11.82
CA PRO A 44 -12.29 -0.54 -11.43
C PRO A 44 -12.78 -0.24 -10.00
N GLY A 45 -11.86 0.03 -9.08
CA GLY A 45 -12.19 0.42 -7.70
C GLY A 45 -12.94 1.76 -7.67
N MET A 46 -12.49 2.73 -8.47
CA MET A 46 -13.16 4.03 -8.63
C MET A 46 -14.56 3.89 -9.24
N LEU A 47 -14.74 2.99 -10.21
CA LEU A 47 -16.04 2.73 -10.82
C LEU A 47 -17.07 2.16 -9.82
N ILE A 48 -16.61 1.51 -8.75
CA ILE A 48 -17.48 1.00 -7.68
C ILE A 48 -17.70 2.09 -6.61
N SER A 49 -16.66 2.83 -6.24
CA SER A 49 -16.72 3.80 -5.14
C SER A 49 -17.41 5.12 -5.50
N VAL A 50 -17.33 5.59 -6.75
CA VAL A 50 -17.98 6.83 -7.20
C VAL A 50 -19.52 6.73 -7.15
N PRO A 51 -20.16 5.69 -7.71
CA PRO A 51 -21.61 5.51 -7.55
C PRO A 51 -22.04 5.35 -6.09
N ALA A 52 -21.17 4.74 -5.27
CA ALA A 52 -21.41 4.55 -3.85
C ALA A 52 -21.50 5.89 -3.11
N MET A 53 -20.58 6.82 -3.40
CA MET A 53 -20.62 8.18 -2.85
C MET A 53 -21.91 8.91 -3.26
N ILE A 54 -22.30 8.83 -4.53
CA ILE A 54 -23.56 9.44 -5.02
C ILE A 54 -24.79 8.85 -4.32
N LEU A 55 -24.78 7.55 -4.01
CA LEU A 55 -25.86 6.89 -3.26
C LEU A 55 -25.91 7.33 -1.79
N LEU A 56 -24.75 7.53 -1.18
CA LEU A 56 -24.64 8.04 0.19
C LEU A 56 -25.12 9.49 0.30
N ASP A 57 -24.75 10.35 -0.65
CA ASP A 57 -25.22 11.74 -0.71
C ASP A 57 -26.73 11.83 -0.86
N LYS A 58 -27.34 10.84 -1.53
CA LYS A 58 -28.81 10.69 -1.67
C LYS A 58 -29.48 10.04 -0.44
N GLY A 59 -28.75 9.85 0.66
CA GLY A 59 -29.24 9.24 1.89
C GLY A 59 -29.46 7.71 1.83
N LYS A 60 -29.07 7.04 0.74
CA LYS A 60 -29.23 5.58 0.57
C LYS A 60 -28.07 4.81 1.21
N THR A 61 -27.91 4.97 2.52
CA THR A 61 -26.83 4.37 3.32
C THR A 61 -26.77 2.85 3.22
N LEU A 62 -27.92 2.17 3.13
CA LEU A 62 -27.98 0.71 3.07
C LEU A 62 -27.30 0.11 1.81
N LEU A 63 -27.29 0.86 0.71
CA LEU A 63 -26.65 0.42 -0.55
C LEU A 63 -25.26 1.05 -0.74
N GLY A 64 -25.05 2.28 -0.28
CA GLY A 64 -23.78 2.99 -0.46
C GLY A 64 -22.63 2.42 0.38
N VAL A 65 -22.90 2.05 1.64
CA VAL A 65 -21.88 1.49 2.55
C VAL A 65 -21.22 0.20 2.03
N PRO A 66 -21.98 -0.84 1.60
CA PRO A 66 -21.36 -2.07 1.09
C PRO A 66 -20.56 -1.85 -0.20
N LEU A 67 -20.95 -0.92 -1.07
CA LEU A 67 -20.18 -0.61 -2.28
C LEU A 67 -18.86 0.10 -1.95
N ILE A 68 -18.84 1.05 -1.00
CA ILE A 68 -17.58 1.65 -0.51
C ILE A 68 -16.69 0.59 0.14
N LEU A 69 -17.29 -0.35 0.88
CA LEU A 69 -16.56 -1.48 1.46
C LEU A 69 -15.88 -2.33 0.40
N LEU A 70 -16.61 -2.71 -0.64
CA LEU A 70 -16.06 -3.45 -1.78
C LEU A 70 -14.94 -2.69 -2.48
N GLY A 71 -15.10 -1.39 -2.70
CA GLY A 71 -14.06 -0.54 -3.28
C GLY A 71 -12.77 -0.53 -2.45
N ASN A 72 -12.88 -0.37 -1.12
CA ASN A 72 -11.70 -0.37 -0.24
C ASN A 72 -11.04 -1.74 -0.14
N ILE A 73 -11.82 -2.83 -0.07
CA ILE A 73 -11.29 -4.19 -0.11
C ILE A 73 -10.47 -4.40 -1.39
N TYR A 74 -11.00 -3.93 -2.52
CA TYR A 74 -10.33 -4.02 -3.81
C TYR A 74 -9.00 -3.23 -3.82
N THR A 75 -9.01 -1.99 -3.35
CA THR A 75 -7.78 -1.17 -3.24
C THR A 75 -6.75 -1.82 -2.33
N VAL A 76 -7.15 -2.32 -1.15
CA VAL A 76 -6.26 -3.01 -0.21
C VAL A 76 -5.71 -4.31 -0.81
N ALA A 77 -6.50 -5.04 -1.59
CA ALA A 77 -6.06 -6.23 -2.29
C ALA A 77 -5.00 -5.92 -3.36
N ILE A 78 -5.21 -4.86 -4.16
CA ILE A 78 -4.21 -4.41 -5.14
C ILE A 78 -2.94 -3.95 -4.44
N MET A 79 -3.05 -3.16 -3.37
CA MET A 79 -1.90 -2.73 -2.57
C MET A 79 -1.11 -3.91 -2.03
N SER A 80 -1.81 -4.91 -1.50
CA SER A 80 -1.19 -6.14 -1.00
C SER A 80 -0.48 -6.92 -2.11
N GLY A 81 -1.16 -7.10 -3.25
CA GLY A 81 -0.61 -7.78 -4.42
C GLY A 81 0.63 -7.07 -4.97
N TRP A 82 0.61 -5.74 -5.05
CA TRP A 82 1.74 -4.94 -5.49
C TRP A 82 2.93 -5.05 -4.54
N CYS A 83 2.70 -4.82 -3.24
CA CYS A 83 3.78 -4.85 -2.25
C CYS A 83 4.42 -6.24 -2.15
N LEU A 84 3.62 -7.30 -2.13
CA LEU A 84 4.11 -8.68 -2.14
C LEU A 84 4.80 -9.02 -3.47
N GLY A 85 4.25 -8.58 -4.61
CA GLY A 85 4.85 -8.79 -5.93
C GLY A 85 6.25 -8.17 -6.03
N ILE A 86 6.41 -6.92 -5.60
CA ILE A 86 7.71 -6.23 -5.56
C ILE A 86 8.66 -6.93 -4.59
N PHE A 87 8.20 -7.29 -3.38
CA PHE A 87 9.00 -8.02 -2.41
C PHE A 87 9.53 -9.34 -2.99
N ILE A 88 8.65 -10.16 -3.56
CA ILE A 88 9.02 -11.46 -4.17
C ILE A 88 9.97 -11.25 -5.34
N PHE A 89 9.72 -10.25 -6.20
CA PHE A 89 10.56 -9.96 -7.35
C PHE A 89 12.03 -9.68 -6.95
N PHE A 90 12.26 -8.86 -5.92
CA PHE A 90 13.62 -8.56 -5.48
C PHE A 90 14.23 -9.68 -4.63
N MET A 91 13.47 -10.27 -3.70
CA MET A 91 13.99 -11.28 -2.77
C MET A 91 14.29 -12.63 -3.41
N THR A 92 13.65 -12.98 -4.53
CA THR A 92 14.00 -14.19 -5.30
C THR A 92 15.31 -14.08 -6.08
N ARG A 93 15.85 -12.86 -6.22
CA ARG A 93 17.10 -12.54 -6.92
C ARG A 93 18.18 -12.03 -5.96
N ALA A 94 17.93 -12.16 -4.66
CA ALA A 94 18.86 -11.73 -3.63
C ALA A 94 19.89 -12.82 -3.35
N ASP A 95 21.16 -12.43 -3.37
CA ASP A 95 22.33 -13.18 -2.97
C ASP A 95 22.78 -12.73 -1.56
N SER A 96 23.79 -13.40 -0.99
CA SER A 96 24.30 -13.10 0.35
C SER A 96 24.77 -11.66 0.53
N ASP A 97 25.32 -11.07 -0.53
CA ASP A 97 26.03 -9.79 -0.47
C ASP A 97 25.09 -8.59 -0.67
N ASN A 98 23.98 -8.81 -1.39
CA ASN A 98 23.01 -7.77 -1.72
C ASN A 98 21.65 -7.97 -1.01
N TYR A 99 21.53 -8.96 -0.12
CA TYR A 99 20.29 -9.30 0.58
C TYR A 99 19.63 -8.12 1.30
N ILE A 100 20.38 -7.48 2.22
CA ILE A 100 19.92 -6.34 3.00
C ILE A 100 19.65 -5.10 2.13
N PRO A 101 20.56 -4.68 1.23
CA PRO A 101 20.28 -3.52 0.39
C PRO A 101 19.12 -3.77 -0.59
N LEU A 102 18.93 -4.98 -1.13
CA LEU A 102 17.75 -5.31 -1.95
C LEU A 102 16.45 -5.21 -1.15
N LEU A 103 16.45 -5.62 0.12
CA LEU A 103 15.27 -5.59 0.98
C LEU A 103 14.85 -4.14 1.31
N LEU A 104 15.83 -3.27 1.57
CA LEU A 104 15.61 -1.84 1.75
C LEU A 104 15.13 -1.16 0.46
N TRP A 105 15.71 -1.57 -0.68
CA TRP A 105 15.34 -1.04 -1.99
C TRP A 105 13.91 -1.45 -2.39
N SER A 106 13.55 -2.71 -2.16
CA SER A 106 12.23 -3.25 -2.46
C SER A 106 11.15 -2.62 -1.59
N TYR A 107 11.47 -2.21 -0.35
CA TYR A 107 10.57 -1.44 0.52
C TYR A 107 10.19 -0.10 -0.13
N GLY A 108 11.19 0.66 -0.60
CA GLY A 108 10.97 1.93 -1.30
C GLY A 108 10.22 1.76 -2.62
N ALA A 109 10.58 0.75 -3.42
CA ALA A 109 9.91 0.46 -4.68
C ALA A 109 8.44 -0.01 -4.50
N ALA A 110 8.15 -0.74 -3.41
CA ALA A 110 6.81 -1.22 -3.11
C ALA A 110 5.90 -0.08 -2.63
N LEU A 111 6.36 0.74 -1.69
CA LEU A 111 5.54 1.71 -0.98
C LEU A 111 5.58 3.12 -1.58
N GLY A 112 6.66 3.47 -2.28
CA GLY A 112 6.86 4.78 -2.90
C GLY A 112 5.67 5.23 -3.77
N PRO A 113 5.14 4.39 -4.68
CA PRO A 113 4.02 4.77 -5.54
C PRO A 113 2.74 5.05 -4.75
N TRP A 114 2.45 4.26 -3.71
CA TRP A 114 1.29 4.44 -2.84
C TRP A 114 1.37 5.73 -2.04
N ILE A 115 2.54 6.01 -1.47
CA ILE A 115 2.79 7.25 -0.73
C ILE A 115 2.61 8.46 -1.63
N TYR A 116 3.15 8.42 -2.86
CA TYR A 116 2.98 9.50 -3.83
C TYR A 116 1.51 9.72 -4.19
N MET A 117 0.75 8.66 -4.45
CA MET A 117 -0.68 8.76 -4.78
C MET A 117 -1.49 9.35 -3.62
N ALA A 118 -1.28 8.86 -2.39
CA ALA A 118 -2.01 9.38 -1.23
C ALA A 118 -1.68 10.85 -0.92
N GLN A 119 -0.44 11.29 -1.15
CA GLN A 119 -0.09 12.71 -1.04
C GLN A 119 -0.85 13.57 -2.05
N LYS A 120 -0.98 13.10 -3.30
CA LYS A 120 -1.73 13.80 -4.34
C LYS A 120 -3.23 13.85 -4.01
N GLU A 121 -3.79 12.77 -3.48
CA GLU A 121 -5.18 12.73 -3.06
C GLU A 121 -5.49 13.68 -1.89
N GLN A 122 -4.62 13.71 -0.86
CA GLN A 122 -4.75 14.67 0.25
C GLN A 122 -4.73 16.12 -0.23
N GLN A 123 -3.87 16.45 -1.18
CA GLN A 123 -3.80 17.81 -1.76
C GLN A 123 -5.08 18.18 -2.52
N SER A 124 -5.77 17.20 -3.09
CA SER A 124 -7.05 17.40 -3.78
C SER A 124 -8.27 17.44 -2.83
N GLY A 125 -8.09 17.27 -1.52
CA GLY A 125 -9.18 17.27 -0.54
C GLY A 125 -9.99 15.98 -0.45
N ALA A 126 -9.50 14.88 -1.04
CA ALA A 126 -10.10 13.56 -0.93
C ALA A 126 -9.82 12.92 0.46
N SER A 127 -10.70 12.00 0.88
CA SER A 127 -10.74 11.48 2.24
C SER A 127 -9.50 10.65 2.63
N GLY A 128 -8.99 10.88 3.85
CA GLY A 128 -7.72 10.32 4.36
C GLY A 128 -7.69 8.81 4.66
N GLY A 129 -8.57 8.01 4.05
CA GLY A 129 -8.61 6.55 4.26
C GLY A 129 -7.33 5.84 3.81
N GLU A 130 -6.71 6.32 2.73
CA GLU A 130 -5.51 5.71 2.14
C GLU A 130 -4.28 5.77 3.07
N VAL A 131 -4.23 6.77 3.95
CA VAL A 131 -3.13 6.97 4.90
C VAL A 131 -3.04 5.81 5.89
N ILE A 132 -4.19 5.32 6.34
CA ILE A 132 -4.27 4.18 7.26
C ILE A 132 -3.75 2.94 6.54
N SER A 133 -4.23 2.66 5.32
CA SER A 133 -3.78 1.50 4.54
C SER A 133 -2.27 1.53 4.27
N ILE A 134 -1.70 2.70 3.96
CA ILE A 134 -0.25 2.86 3.75
C ILE A 134 0.53 2.60 5.04
N PHE A 135 0.07 3.10 6.17
CA PHE A 135 0.71 2.83 7.46
C PHE A 135 0.74 1.32 7.76
N PHE A 136 -0.38 0.63 7.57
CA PHE A 136 -0.44 -0.82 7.76
C PHE A 136 0.43 -1.56 6.73
N ALA A 137 0.55 -1.06 5.49
CA ALA A 137 1.46 -1.61 4.50
C ALA A 137 2.93 -1.42 4.89
N GLU A 138 3.31 -0.24 5.41
CA GLU A 138 4.66 0.03 5.96
C GLU A 138 4.99 -0.99 7.08
N VAL A 139 4.07 -1.16 8.04
CA VAL A 139 4.23 -2.09 9.17
C VAL A 139 4.29 -3.55 8.69
N ALA A 140 3.38 -3.96 7.81
CA ALA A 140 3.33 -5.30 7.24
C ALA A 140 4.63 -5.64 6.52
N TYR A 141 5.16 -4.70 5.73
CA TYR A 141 6.41 -4.88 5.02
C TYR A 141 7.59 -5.07 5.97
N ILE A 142 7.70 -4.23 7.00
CA ILE A 142 8.78 -4.33 8.00
C ILE A 142 8.70 -5.68 8.70
N ILE A 143 7.50 -6.15 9.05
CA ILE A 143 7.33 -7.45 9.72
C ILE A 143 7.77 -8.60 8.81
N ILE A 144 7.33 -8.65 7.55
CA ILE A 144 7.76 -9.73 6.63
C ILE A 144 9.27 -9.67 6.33
N ALA A 145 9.84 -8.46 6.27
CA ALA A 145 11.27 -8.24 6.11
C ALA A 145 12.07 -8.78 7.30
N LEU A 146 11.61 -8.52 8.54
CA LEU A 146 12.24 -9.10 9.73
C LEU A 146 12.07 -10.62 9.76
N MET A 147 10.88 -11.14 9.40
CA MET A 147 10.66 -12.58 9.34
C MET A 147 11.62 -13.27 8.38
N ILE A 148 11.84 -12.74 7.18
CA ILE A 148 12.74 -13.37 6.21
C ILE A 148 14.22 -13.25 6.62
N VAL A 149 14.59 -12.25 7.44
CA VAL A 149 15.96 -12.10 7.97
C VAL A 149 16.21 -13.08 9.13
N PHE A 150 15.26 -13.24 10.04
CA PHE A 150 15.46 -14.03 11.28
C PHE A 150 14.93 -15.46 11.20
N THR A 151 14.09 -15.78 10.23
CA THR A 151 13.43 -17.09 10.11
C THR A 151 13.50 -17.62 8.67
N ARG A 152 13.46 -18.95 8.51
CA ARG A 152 13.27 -19.59 7.19
C ARG A 152 11.78 -19.57 6.81
N ALA A 153 11.19 -18.39 6.75
CA ALA A 153 9.80 -18.23 6.36
C ALA A 153 9.61 -18.54 4.87
N ASN A 154 8.60 -19.35 4.54
CA ASN A 154 8.21 -19.57 3.14
C ASN A 154 7.35 -18.40 2.64
N LEU A 155 7.39 -18.14 1.33
CA LEU A 155 6.65 -17.05 0.65
C LEU A 155 5.16 -17.05 0.96
N PHE A 156 4.55 -18.24 1.05
CA PHE A 156 3.13 -18.36 1.40
C PHE A 156 2.83 -17.85 2.82
N GLY A 157 3.72 -18.14 3.79
CA GLY A 157 3.59 -17.66 5.16
C GLY A 157 3.74 -16.14 5.25
N LEU A 158 4.70 -15.57 4.50
CA LEU A 158 4.87 -14.12 4.42
C LEU A 158 3.62 -13.44 3.83
N GLY A 159 3.02 -14.05 2.79
CA GLY A 159 1.78 -13.57 2.20
C GLY A 159 0.61 -13.54 3.19
N ILE A 160 0.43 -14.61 3.98
CA ILE A 160 -0.62 -14.66 5.02
C ILE A 160 -0.42 -13.57 6.07
N VAL A 161 0.81 -13.39 6.56
CA VAL A 161 1.11 -12.36 7.57
C VAL A 161 0.83 -10.97 7.02
N PHE A 162 1.28 -10.70 5.79
CA PHE A 162 1.06 -9.40 5.14
C PHE A 162 -0.44 -9.11 4.97
N ILE A 163 -1.19 -10.05 4.39
CA ILE A 163 -2.64 -9.91 4.17
C ILE A 163 -3.38 -9.79 5.50
N GLY A 164 -2.96 -10.52 6.54
CA GLY A 164 -3.55 -10.44 7.88
C GLY A 164 -3.41 -9.04 8.48
N ILE A 165 -2.21 -8.44 8.39
CA ILE A 165 -1.96 -7.08 8.88
C ILE A 165 -2.76 -6.05 8.07
N MET A 166 -2.80 -6.18 6.75
CA MET A 166 -3.60 -5.31 5.89
C MET A 166 -5.10 -5.43 6.18
N GLY A 167 -5.59 -6.63 6.48
CA GLY A 167 -6.96 -6.88 6.89
C GLY A 167 -7.32 -6.17 8.20
N ILE A 168 -6.40 -6.13 9.17
CA ILE A 168 -6.58 -5.32 10.39
C ILE A 168 -6.67 -3.83 10.02
N GLY A 169 -5.79 -3.35 9.13
CA GLY A 169 -5.82 -1.96 8.66
C GLY A 169 -7.16 -1.58 8.01
N LEU A 170 -7.73 -2.48 7.21
CA LEU A 170 -9.06 -2.31 6.62
C LEU A 170 -10.13 -2.15 7.72
N LEU A 171 -10.14 -3.00 8.74
CA LEU A 171 -11.10 -2.90 9.85
C LEU A 171 -11.00 -1.56 10.59
N PHE A 172 -9.78 -1.07 10.81
CA PHE A 172 -9.54 0.25 11.39
C PHE A 172 -10.07 1.38 10.51
N GLN A 173 -9.83 1.30 9.19
CA GLN A 173 -10.32 2.28 8.22
C GLN A 173 -11.86 2.35 8.21
N PHE A 174 -12.54 1.21 8.31
CA PHE A 174 -14.00 1.18 8.44
C PHE A 174 -14.49 1.74 9.78
N GLY A 175 -13.80 1.43 10.87
CA GLY A 175 -14.14 1.93 12.20
C GLY A 175 -14.10 3.45 12.28
N THR A 176 -13.08 4.09 11.72
CA THR A 176 -12.95 5.56 11.71
C THR A 176 -13.99 6.22 10.81
N ALA A 177 -14.25 5.66 9.62
CA ALA A 177 -15.30 6.15 8.73
C ALA A 177 -16.69 6.10 9.39
N PHE A 178 -16.99 5.01 10.12
CA PHE A 178 -18.25 4.87 10.84
C PHE A 178 -18.37 5.84 12.03
N ALA A 179 -17.27 6.06 12.76
CA ALA A 179 -17.23 7.03 13.85
C ALA A 179 -17.51 8.45 13.35
N MET A 180 -16.88 8.87 12.24
CA MET A 180 -17.11 10.18 11.62
C MET A 180 -18.56 10.36 11.16
N ALA A 181 -19.15 9.34 10.53
CA ALA A 181 -20.55 9.37 10.11
C ALA A 181 -21.50 9.51 11.32
N ARG A 182 -21.18 8.86 12.44
CA ARG A 182 -21.97 8.99 13.69
C ARG A 182 -21.86 10.38 14.29
N GLU A 183 -20.69 11.01 14.25
CA GLU A 183 -20.48 12.37 14.74
C GLU A 183 -21.18 13.42 13.89
N GLN A 184 -21.14 13.31 12.56
CA GLN A 184 -21.88 14.22 11.67
C GLN A 184 -23.39 14.18 11.94
N LYS A 185 -23.95 12.97 12.15
CA LYS A 185 -25.35 12.81 12.54
C LYS A 185 -25.66 13.40 13.92
N ARG A 186 -24.72 13.35 14.87
CA ARG A 186 -24.87 13.98 16.20
C ARG A 186 -24.84 15.50 16.14
N MET A 187 -24.07 16.08 15.22
CA MET A 187 -23.95 17.53 15.04
C MET A 187 -25.08 18.14 14.18
N GLY A 188 -26.03 17.34 13.69
CA GLY A 188 -27.16 17.81 12.89
C GLY A 188 -26.76 18.32 11.49
N LEU A 189 -25.60 17.90 10.99
CA LEU A 189 -25.10 18.27 9.65
C LEU A 189 -25.60 17.31 8.54
N LEU A 190 -26.38 16.30 8.93
CA LEU A 190 -27.09 15.32 8.10
C LEU A 190 -28.50 15.13 8.66
#